data_AF-A0A0Q4KCP9-F1
#
_entry.id   AF-A0A0Q4KCP9-F1
#
_cell.length_a   1.000
_cell.length_b   1.000
_cell.length_c   1.000
_cell.angle_alpha   90.00
_cell.angle_beta   90.00
_cell.angle_gamma   90.00
#
_symmetry.space_group_name_H-M   'P 1'
#
loop_
_entity.id
_entity.type
_entity.pdbx_description
1 polymer ?
#
loop_
_entity_poly.entity_id
_entity_poly.type
_entity_poly.pdbx_seq_one_letter_code
_entity_poly.pdbx_strand_id
1 'polypeptide(L)'
;MIRIAVPLALVAMLAGCGQPAADKAAEQPRATPTPFVDGGWPTVLGDAPRTIELLNGMGFRLSAYTPKGGAFVATAQPTPMGDPSVKPVNTANLTATGDAQRIGELRFTLDIVNLDSSPFAKDQFIRWVNRPLASMALQGQDVVEKAIRTESPASGNLPGADYKITREPIDGGRRLIVTFTRPAPQAGDSHPRNP
;
A
#
# COMPACT_ATOMS: atom_id res chain seq x y z
N MET A 1 3.33 -72.15 -28.23
CA MET A 1 3.51 -70.95 -29.06
C MET A 1 2.16 -70.62 -29.69
N ILE A 2 1.65 -69.40 -29.50
CA ILE A 2 0.97 -68.56 -30.51
C ILE A 2 0.33 -67.38 -29.76
N ARG A 3 0.70 -66.18 -30.24
CA ARG A 3 0.35 -64.86 -29.74
C ARG A 3 -1.11 -64.53 -30.08
N ILE A 4 -1.83 -63.89 -29.16
CA ILE A 4 -3.10 -63.23 -29.49
C ILE A 4 -2.96 -61.77 -29.11
N ALA A 5 -3.03 -60.91 -30.13
CA ALA A 5 -3.11 -59.47 -30.01
C ALA A 5 -4.60 -59.05 -30.04
N VAL A 6 -4.98 -58.28 -29.03
CA VAL A 6 -5.89 -57.11 -28.95
C VAL A 6 -6.88 -56.91 -30.13
N PRO A 7 -8.18 -56.67 -29.86
CA PRO A 7 -8.65 -55.28 -29.90
C PRO A 7 -9.66 -54.85 -28.81
N LEU A 8 -9.60 -53.55 -28.51
CA LEU A 8 -10.58 -52.72 -27.79
C LEU A 8 -11.99 -52.80 -28.40
N ALA A 9 -13.04 -52.68 -27.56
CA ALA A 9 -14.20 -51.82 -27.84
C ALA A 9 -15.22 -51.73 -26.67
N LEU A 10 -15.64 -50.48 -26.40
CA LEU A 10 -17.00 -49.98 -26.07
C LEU A 10 -17.71 -50.43 -24.76
N VAL A 11 -17.97 -49.55 -23.80
CA VAL A 11 -19.03 -48.48 -23.67
C VAL A 11 -20.18 -48.92 -22.77
N ALA A 12 -20.24 -48.23 -21.61
CA ALA A 12 -21.38 -47.68 -20.87
C ALA A 12 -22.63 -48.55 -20.59
N MET A 13 -23.02 -48.64 -19.31
CA MET A 13 -24.11 -47.83 -18.70
C MET A 13 -24.73 -48.50 -17.45
N LEU A 14 -25.07 -47.65 -16.47
CA LEU A 14 -26.22 -47.69 -15.54
C LEU A 14 -26.35 -48.81 -14.48
N ALA A 15 -26.13 -48.44 -13.21
CA ALA A 15 -27.14 -48.43 -12.14
C ALA A 15 -26.48 -48.07 -10.79
N GLY A 16 -27.06 -47.11 -10.07
CA GLY A 16 -26.38 -46.36 -9.02
C GLY A 16 -26.34 -46.98 -7.62
N CYS A 17 -25.57 -46.31 -6.76
CA CYS A 17 -25.84 -46.17 -5.33
C CYS A 17 -25.42 -44.73 -4.95
N GLY A 18 -26.30 -44.04 -4.24
CA GLY A 18 -26.27 -42.60 -4.06
C GLY A 18 -24.95 -42.07 -3.48
N GLN A 19 -24.47 -40.97 -4.07
CA GLN A 19 -23.66 -40.02 -3.34
C GLN A 19 -24.59 -38.92 -2.84
N PRO A 20 -24.59 -38.62 -1.53
CA PRO A 20 -25.31 -37.47 -1.02
C PRO A 20 -24.72 -36.24 -1.70
N ALA A 21 -25.59 -35.29 -2.05
CA ALA A 21 -25.20 -33.97 -2.47
C ALA A 21 -24.16 -33.47 -1.45
N ALA A 22 -22.92 -33.30 -1.90
CA ALA A 22 -21.95 -32.57 -1.11
C ALA A 22 -22.54 -31.17 -0.97
N ASP A 23 -23.08 -30.93 0.21
CA ASP A 23 -23.42 -29.62 0.71
C ASP A 23 -22.37 -28.65 0.20
N LYS A 24 -22.83 -27.58 -0.45
CA LYS A 24 -22.01 -26.39 -0.65
C LYS A 24 -21.49 -26.01 0.72
N ALA A 25 -20.28 -26.46 1.04
CA ALA A 25 -19.55 -26.00 2.20
C ALA A 25 -19.57 -24.49 2.07
N ALA A 26 -20.34 -23.85 2.95
CA ALA A 26 -20.42 -22.42 3.03
C ALA A 26 -18.98 -21.93 3.03
N GLU A 27 -18.64 -21.13 2.02
CA GLU A 27 -17.32 -20.55 1.87
C GLU A 27 -17.06 -19.76 3.15
N GLN A 28 -16.31 -20.37 4.09
CA GLN A 28 -16.02 -19.74 5.36
C GLN A 28 -15.33 -18.42 5.03
N PRO A 29 -15.81 -17.28 5.56
CA PRO A 29 -15.16 -16.01 5.32
C PRO A 29 -13.68 -16.16 5.65
N ARG A 30 -12.80 -15.96 4.66
CA ARG A 30 -11.37 -15.91 4.91
C ARG A 30 -11.16 -14.89 6.03
N ALA A 31 -10.55 -15.33 7.13
CA ALA A 31 -10.24 -14.46 8.25
C ALA A 31 -9.50 -13.23 7.72
N THR A 32 -10.11 -12.06 7.87
CA THR A 32 -9.46 -10.80 7.53
C THR A 32 -8.22 -10.68 8.43
N PRO A 33 -7.02 -10.47 7.88
CA PRO A 33 -5.82 -10.33 8.70
C PRO A 33 -6.03 -9.25 9.76
N THR A 34 -5.65 -9.53 11.00
CA THR A 34 -5.65 -8.53 12.07
C THR A 34 -4.66 -7.42 11.70
N PRO A 35 -5.06 -6.14 11.77
CA PRO A 35 -4.14 -5.05 11.46
C PRO A 35 -3.00 -5.00 12.47
N PHE A 36 -1.85 -4.45 12.05
CA PHE A 36 -0.68 -4.29 12.93
C PHE A 36 -0.89 -3.25 14.04
N VAL A 37 -1.85 -2.34 13.85
CA VAL A 37 -2.19 -1.27 14.80
C VAL A 37 -3.70 -1.08 14.85
N ASP A 38 -4.20 -0.80 16.04
CA ASP A 38 -5.55 -0.31 16.24
C ASP A 38 -5.56 1.23 16.27
N GLY A 39 -6.64 1.85 15.80
CA GLY A 39 -6.85 3.31 15.88
C GLY A 39 -6.50 4.14 14.65
N GLY A 40 -6.01 3.53 13.56
CA GLY A 40 -5.89 4.18 12.25
C GLY A 40 -4.84 5.30 12.16
N TRP A 41 -5.13 6.34 11.35
CA TRP A 41 -4.19 7.44 11.10
C TRP A 41 -3.69 8.17 12.35
N PRO A 42 -4.52 8.47 13.37
CA PRO A 42 -4.03 9.09 14.62
C PRO A 42 -2.94 8.28 15.32
N THR A 43 -3.05 6.95 15.33
CA THR A 43 -2.04 6.07 15.93
C THR A 43 -0.75 6.09 15.10
N VAL A 44 -0.86 5.91 13.78
CA VAL A 44 0.31 5.86 12.88
C VAL A 44 1.05 7.20 12.83
N LEU A 45 0.35 8.33 12.86
CA LEU A 45 0.98 9.64 12.87
C LEU A 45 1.37 10.10 14.29
N GLY A 46 0.82 9.45 15.32
CA GLY A 46 1.01 9.78 16.73
C GLY A 46 2.24 9.14 17.38
N ASP A 47 2.81 8.09 16.78
CA ASP A 47 4.00 7.39 17.26
C ASP A 47 4.99 7.15 16.11
N ALA A 48 5.95 8.07 15.96
CA ALA A 48 6.93 8.02 14.91
C ALA A 48 7.91 6.83 15.04
N PRO A 49 8.56 6.58 16.20
CA PRO A 49 9.44 5.42 16.35
C PRO A 49 8.75 4.11 15.97
N ARG A 50 7.54 3.87 16.50
CA ARG A 50 6.80 2.63 16.24
C ARG A 50 6.41 2.50 14.77
N THR A 51 5.97 3.60 14.15
CA THR A 51 5.57 3.58 12.74
C THR A 51 6.75 3.31 11.82
N ILE A 52 7.92 3.89 12.09
CA ILE A 52 9.14 3.62 11.32
C ILE A 52 9.56 2.15 11.45
N GLU A 53 9.48 1.57 12.65
CA GLU A 53 9.71 0.13 12.84
C GLU A 53 8.76 -0.74 12.02
N LEU A 54 7.46 -0.44 12.03
CA LEU A 54 6.45 -1.18 11.27
C LEU A 54 6.69 -1.09 9.76
N LEU A 55 6.97 0.12 9.25
CA LEU A 55 7.31 0.33 7.85
C LEU A 55 8.57 -0.45 7.45
N ASN A 56 9.58 -0.49 8.34
CA ASN A 56 10.77 -1.30 8.12
C ASN A 56 10.50 -2.81 8.17
N GLY A 57 9.64 -3.27 9.07
CA GLY A 57 9.14 -4.66 9.09
C GLY A 57 8.39 -5.05 7.81
N MET A 58 7.78 -4.08 7.14
CA MET A 58 7.18 -4.25 5.80
C MET A 58 8.20 -4.15 4.65
N GLY A 59 9.48 -3.89 4.94
CA GLY A 59 10.54 -3.88 3.94
C GLY A 59 10.76 -2.55 3.23
N PHE A 60 10.26 -1.43 3.76
CA PHE A 60 10.48 -0.09 3.19
C PHE A 60 11.92 0.43 3.38
N ARG A 61 12.68 -0.12 4.33
CA ARG A 61 14.11 0.21 4.55
C ARG A 61 14.36 1.72 4.70
N LEU A 62 13.57 2.36 5.56
CA LEU A 62 13.79 3.72 6.02
C LEU A 62 15.07 3.82 6.85
N SER A 63 15.77 4.93 6.69
CA SER A 63 16.84 5.36 7.58
C SER A 63 16.34 5.55 9.02
N ALA A 64 17.28 5.73 9.95
CA ALA A 64 16.93 6.19 11.29
C ALA A 64 16.13 7.51 11.22
N TYR A 65 15.13 7.64 12.10
CA TYR A 65 14.33 8.84 12.23
C TYR A 65 15.07 9.85 13.11
N THR A 66 15.77 10.79 12.49
CA THR A 66 16.73 11.67 13.18
C THR A 66 16.54 13.13 12.84
N PRO A 67 16.97 14.07 13.71
CA PRO A 67 16.91 15.50 13.42
C PRO A 67 17.67 15.87 12.14
N LYS A 68 17.01 16.59 11.24
CA LYS A 68 17.57 17.18 10.02
C LYS A 68 16.81 18.46 9.67
N GLY A 69 17.50 19.60 9.65
CA GLY A 69 16.92 20.88 9.22
C GLY A 69 15.73 21.35 10.07
N GLY A 70 15.74 21.10 11.39
CA GLY A 70 14.68 21.53 12.30
C GLY A 70 13.48 20.59 12.41
N ALA A 71 13.45 19.49 11.67
CA ALA A 71 12.45 18.42 11.80
C ALA A 71 13.14 17.07 12.03
N PHE A 72 12.40 16.05 12.46
CA PHE A 72 12.86 14.67 12.41
C PHE A 72 12.47 14.06 11.06
N VAL A 73 13.41 13.36 10.42
CA VAL A 73 13.23 12.81 9.08
C VAL A 73 13.75 11.38 9.02
N ALA A 74 13.01 10.52 8.33
CA ALA A 74 13.46 9.22 7.84
C ALA A 74 13.10 9.07 6.37
N THR A 75 14.03 8.54 5.58
CA THR A 75 13.85 8.35 4.14
C THR A 75 14.17 6.91 3.76
N ALA A 76 13.30 6.30 2.97
CA ALA A 76 13.50 4.99 2.39
C ALA A 76 14.61 4.99 1.33
N GLN A 77 15.18 3.82 1.07
CA GLN A 77 16.00 3.64 -0.13
C GLN A 77 15.11 3.71 -1.38
N PRO A 78 15.57 4.35 -2.47
CA PRO A 78 14.85 4.35 -3.73
C PRO A 78 14.53 2.93 -4.19
N THR A 79 13.26 2.67 -4.51
CA THR A 79 12.77 1.34 -4.88
C THR A 79 12.33 1.33 -6.34
N PRO A 80 12.96 0.52 -7.22
CA PRO A 80 12.51 0.37 -8.61
C PRO A 80 11.07 -0.14 -8.70
N MET A 81 10.22 0.53 -9.47
CA MET A 81 8.83 0.12 -9.75
C MET A 81 8.76 -0.59 -11.11
N GLY A 82 9.73 -1.45 -11.41
CA GLY A 82 9.99 -1.99 -12.74
C GLY A 82 11.19 -2.92 -12.76
N ASP A 83 11.48 -3.48 -13.94
CA ASP A 83 12.75 -4.14 -14.19
C ASP A 83 13.90 -3.12 -14.10
N PRO A 84 14.83 -3.26 -13.14
CA PRO A 84 15.91 -2.31 -12.95
C PRO A 84 16.96 -2.33 -14.08
N SER A 85 16.93 -3.33 -14.97
CA SER A 85 17.81 -3.44 -16.13
C SER A 85 17.39 -2.51 -17.29
N VAL A 86 16.10 -2.17 -17.38
CA VAL A 86 15.56 -1.26 -18.38
C VAL A 86 15.82 0.19 -17.95
N LYS A 87 16.58 0.94 -18.74
CA LYS A 87 16.94 2.34 -18.45
C LYS A 87 16.14 3.33 -19.32
N PRO A 88 15.74 4.50 -18.76
CA PRO A 88 15.86 4.89 -17.35
C PRO A 88 14.86 4.12 -16.47
N VAL A 89 15.10 4.04 -15.15
CA VAL A 89 14.29 3.24 -14.22
C VAL A 89 13.27 4.14 -13.51
N ASN A 90 12.00 3.75 -13.50
CA ASN A 90 10.98 4.40 -12.67
C ASN A 90 11.18 4.01 -11.21
N THR A 91 11.31 4.98 -10.31
CA THR A 91 11.67 4.74 -8.90
C THR A 91 10.70 5.38 -7.94
N ALA A 92 10.27 4.63 -6.93
CA ALA A 92 9.51 5.14 -5.81
C ALA A 92 10.40 5.47 -4.61
N ASN A 93 9.92 6.37 -3.76
CA ASN A 93 10.53 6.67 -2.47
C ASN A 93 9.46 6.99 -1.42
N LEU A 94 9.82 6.85 -0.14
CA LEU A 94 8.99 7.17 1.01
C LEU A 94 9.81 8.04 1.96
N THR A 95 9.23 9.14 2.41
CA THR A 95 9.80 9.98 3.46
C THR A 95 8.77 10.21 4.56
N ALA A 96 9.22 10.08 5.81
CA ALA A 96 8.47 10.48 6.99
C ALA A 96 9.15 11.72 7.58
N THR A 97 8.37 12.77 7.85
CA THR A 97 8.84 14.02 8.45
C THR A 97 7.95 14.42 9.62
N GLY A 98 8.51 14.98 10.69
CA GLY A 98 7.74 15.39 11.85
C GLY A 98 8.59 15.90 13.01
N ASP A 99 8.11 15.65 14.22
CA ASP A 99 8.81 15.93 15.47
C ASP A 99 9.41 14.65 16.07
N ALA A 100 10.09 14.73 17.22
CA ALA A 100 10.78 13.58 17.80
C ALA A 100 9.87 12.38 18.12
N GLN A 101 8.57 12.62 18.30
CA GLN A 101 7.61 11.60 18.76
C GLN A 101 6.56 11.29 17.71
N ARG A 102 6.31 12.18 16.75
CA ARG A 102 5.15 12.10 15.88
C ARG A 102 5.50 12.43 14.45
N ILE A 103 4.84 11.74 13.53
CA ILE A 103 4.95 12.03 12.11
C ILE A 103 3.96 13.15 11.78
N GLY A 104 4.47 14.23 11.21
CA GLY A 104 3.65 15.30 10.65
C GLY A 104 3.23 14.99 9.21
N GLU A 105 4.11 14.34 8.45
CA GLU A 105 3.92 14.05 7.03
C GLU A 105 4.51 12.68 6.64
N LEU A 106 3.72 11.84 5.96
CA LEU A 106 4.18 10.68 5.20
C LEU A 106 4.03 10.97 3.71
N ARG A 107 5.15 10.97 2.98
CA ARG A 107 5.20 11.28 1.55
C ARG A 107 5.75 10.12 0.74
N PHE A 108 4.91 9.58 -0.13
CA PHE A 108 5.29 8.60 -1.15
C PHE A 108 5.48 9.33 -2.47
N THR A 109 6.56 9.05 -3.18
CA THR A 109 6.82 9.64 -4.50
C THR A 109 7.09 8.54 -5.52
N LEU A 110 6.69 8.75 -6.76
CA LEU A 110 7.09 7.94 -7.92
C LEU A 110 7.64 8.84 -9.01
N ASP A 111 8.89 8.62 -9.38
CA ASP A 111 9.54 9.25 -10.53
C ASP A 111 9.29 8.39 -11.75
N ILE A 112 8.54 8.93 -12.71
CA ILE A 112 8.27 8.30 -13.99
C ILE A 112 9.13 8.98 -15.05
N VAL A 113 10.28 8.39 -15.30
CA VAL A 113 11.30 8.83 -16.28
C VAL A 113 11.33 7.94 -17.52
N ASN A 114 10.78 6.72 -17.42
CA ASN A 114 10.52 5.83 -18.55
C ASN A 114 9.02 5.77 -18.79
N LEU A 115 8.59 6.44 -19.86
CA LEU A 115 7.18 6.64 -20.17
C LEU A 115 6.51 5.36 -20.70
N ASP A 116 7.25 4.51 -21.40
CA ASP A 116 6.72 3.26 -21.98
C ASP A 116 6.31 2.26 -20.89
N SER A 117 7.08 2.21 -19.80
CA SER A 117 6.77 1.39 -18.62
C SER A 117 5.90 2.08 -17.58
N SER A 118 5.39 3.28 -17.87
CA SER A 118 4.62 4.08 -16.90
C SER A 118 3.38 3.37 -16.35
N PRO A 119 2.53 2.70 -17.16
CA PRO A 119 1.35 2.01 -16.62
C PRO A 119 1.72 0.94 -15.57
N PHE A 120 2.74 0.13 -15.88
CA PHE A 120 3.24 -0.89 -14.98
C PHE A 120 3.81 -0.29 -13.69
N ALA A 121 4.62 0.77 -13.80
CA ALA A 121 5.20 1.44 -12.64
C ALA A 121 4.13 2.04 -11.72
N LYS A 122 3.05 2.58 -12.28
CA LYS A 122 1.90 3.06 -11.50
C LYS A 122 1.20 1.93 -10.76
N ASP A 123 0.97 0.79 -11.40
CA ASP A 123 0.36 -0.37 -10.74
C ASP A 123 1.23 -0.91 -9.59
N GLN A 124 2.56 -0.96 -9.78
CA GLN A 124 3.49 -1.33 -8.71
C GLN A 124 3.46 -0.30 -7.57
N PHE A 125 3.46 0.99 -7.90
CA PHE A 125 3.42 2.05 -6.91
C PHE A 125 2.11 2.06 -6.11
N ILE A 126 0.96 1.82 -6.74
CA ILE A 126 -0.33 1.65 -6.05
C ILE A 126 -0.24 0.52 -5.03
N ARG A 127 0.27 -0.66 -5.42
CA ARG A 127 0.48 -1.77 -4.47
C ARG A 127 1.44 -1.41 -3.35
N TRP A 128 2.50 -0.68 -3.68
CA TRP A 128 3.52 -0.26 -2.73
C TRP A 128 2.96 0.71 -1.69
N VAL A 129 2.16 1.70 -2.10
CA VAL A 129 1.47 2.63 -1.18
C VAL A 129 0.34 1.93 -0.41
N ASN A 130 -0.45 1.07 -1.06
CA ASN A 130 -1.59 0.43 -0.41
C ASN A 130 -1.17 -0.66 0.60
N ARG A 131 0.03 -1.21 0.50
CA ARG A 131 0.54 -2.21 1.46
C ARG A 131 0.50 -1.72 2.92
N PRO A 132 1.13 -0.58 3.29
CA PRO A 132 1.04 -0.06 4.65
C PRO A 132 -0.39 0.35 5.01
N LEU A 133 -1.15 0.91 4.06
CA LEU A 133 -2.54 1.29 4.31
C LEU A 133 -3.40 0.09 4.71
N ALA A 134 -3.32 -1.01 3.95
CA ALA A 134 -4.06 -2.23 4.27
C ALA A 134 -3.56 -2.87 5.57
N SER A 135 -2.25 -2.97 5.75
CA SER A 135 -1.65 -3.66 6.90
C SER A 135 -1.90 -2.95 8.24
N MET A 136 -2.16 -1.64 8.20
CA MET A 136 -2.45 -0.81 9.38
C MET A 136 -3.91 -0.33 9.42
N ALA A 137 -4.79 -0.93 8.60
CA ALA A 137 -6.21 -0.57 8.48
C ALA A 137 -6.46 0.94 8.26
N LEU A 138 -5.59 1.60 7.49
CA LEU A 138 -5.71 3.00 7.14
C LEU A 138 -6.66 3.21 5.96
N GLN A 139 -7.49 4.24 6.07
CA GLN A 139 -8.37 4.68 5.00
C GLN A 139 -7.60 5.43 3.91
N GLY A 140 -8.15 5.47 2.71
CA GLY A 140 -7.62 6.25 1.58
C GLY A 140 -7.15 5.43 0.37
N GLN A 141 -7.16 4.09 0.45
CA GLN A 141 -6.68 3.20 -0.63
C GLN A 141 -7.36 3.48 -1.98
N ASP A 142 -8.69 3.61 -1.99
CA ASP A 142 -9.45 3.84 -3.23
C ASP A 142 -9.10 5.19 -3.88
N VAL A 143 -8.92 6.23 -3.06
CA VAL A 143 -8.58 7.57 -3.53
C VAL A 143 -7.15 7.60 -4.08
N VAL A 144 -6.21 6.98 -3.37
CA VAL A 144 -4.82 6.82 -3.80
C VAL A 144 -4.76 6.06 -5.12
N GLU A 145 -5.42 4.92 -5.21
CA GLU A 145 -5.46 4.10 -6.42
C GLU A 145 -6.01 4.90 -7.60
N LYS A 146 -7.19 5.52 -7.43
CA LYS A 146 -7.83 6.31 -8.49
C LYS A 146 -6.91 7.45 -8.95
N ALA A 147 -6.40 8.25 -8.02
CA ALA A 147 -5.61 9.43 -8.33
C ALA A 147 -4.25 9.08 -8.96
N ILE A 148 -3.57 8.01 -8.51
CA ILE A 148 -2.34 7.54 -9.17
C ILE A 148 -2.68 7.05 -10.58
N ARG A 149 -3.70 6.19 -10.73
CA ARG A 149 -4.05 5.59 -12.03
C ARG A 149 -4.37 6.65 -13.08
N THR A 150 -5.19 7.64 -12.72
CA THR A 150 -5.58 8.75 -13.61
C THR A 150 -4.59 9.92 -13.60
N GLU A 151 -3.57 9.89 -12.74
CA GLU A 151 -2.62 10.99 -12.49
C GLU A 151 -3.29 12.34 -12.22
N SER A 152 -4.50 12.29 -11.67
CA SER A 152 -5.30 13.48 -11.40
C SER A 152 -4.98 13.98 -9.99
N PRO A 153 -4.68 15.28 -9.83
CA PRO A 153 -4.53 15.86 -8.51
C PRO A 153 -5.79 15.63 -7.67
N ALA A 154 -5.58 15.29 -6.40
CA ALA A 154 -6.67 15.04 -5.46
C ALA A 154 -6.25 15.51 -4.06
N SER A 155 -7.21 15.96 -3.27
CA SER A 155 -6.97 16.29 -1.86
C SER A 155 -8.25 16.18 -1.06
N GLY A 156 -8.12 15.93 0.23
CA GLY A 156 -9.25 15.89 1.13
C GLY A 156 -8.85 15.41 2.51
N ASN A 157 -9.86 15.06 3.30
CA ASN A 157 -9.68 14.61 4.67
C ASN A 157 -10.04 13.12 4.78
N LEU A 158 -9.31 12.43 5.63
CA LEU A 158 -9.56 11.07 6.12
C LEU A 158 -9.70 11.18 7.65
N PRO A 159 -10.33 10.21 8.31
CA PRO A 159 -10.36 10.17 9.77
C PRO A 159 -8.94 10.16 10.34
N GLY A 160 -8.51 11.31 10.88
CA GLY A 160 -7.19 11.51 11.50
C GLY A 160 -6.02 11.82 10.56
N ALA A 161 -6.26 12.08 9.27
CA ALA A 161 -5.23 12.52 8.33
C ALA A 161 -5.82 13.39 7.21
N ASP A 162 -5.06 14.36 6.73
CA ASP A 162 -5.32 14.99 5.45
C ASP A 162 -4.52 14.26 4.37
N TYR A 163 -5.02 14.23 3.14
CA TYR A 163 -4.26 13.72 2.01
C TYR A 163 -4.17 14.73 0.88
N LYS A 164 -3.06 14.69 0.15
CA LYS A 164 -2.82 15.46 -1.07
C LYS A 164 -2.04 14.62 -2.06
N ILE A 165 -2.52 14.58 -3.29
CA ILE A 165 -1.92 13.86 -4.40
C ILE A 165 -1.66 14.87 -5.51
N THR A 166 -0.41 15.01 -5.92
CA THR A 166 0.00 15.94 -6.98
C THR A 166 0.84 15.24 -8.03
N ARG A 167 0.97 15.94 -9.16
CA ARG A 167 1.87 15.61 -10.25
C ARG A 167 2.72 16.82 -10.55
N GLU A 168 4.02 16.62 -10.64
CA GLU A 168 5.00 17.66 -10.93
C GLU A 168 5.88 17.24 -12.12
N PRO A 169 6.27 18.17 -13.00
CA PRO A 169 7.26 17.88 -14.03
C PRO A 169 8.64 17.65 -13.39
N ILE A 170 9.40 16.71 -13.94
CA ILE A 170 10.82 16.50 -13.65
C ILE A 170 11.58 16.35 -14.97
N ASP A 171 12.91 16.42 -14.92
CA ASP A 171 13.71 16.20 -16.12
C ASP A 171 13.43 14.82 -16.73
N GLY A 172 13.13 14.78 -18.03
CA GLY A 172 12.77 13.55 -18.75
C GLY A 172 11.43 12.91 -18.36
N GLY A 173 10.60 13.53 -17.53
CA GLY A 173 9.37 12.87 -17.10
C GLY A 173 8.50 13.63 -16.11
N ARG A 174 7.90 12.89 -15.17
CA ARG A 174 7.02 13.45 -14.14
C ARG A 174 7.12 12.69 -12.82
N ARG A 175 6.90 13.39 -11.73
CA ARG A 175 6.80 12.84 -10.38
C ARG A 175 5.36 12.83 -9.92
N LEU A 176 4.88 11.69 -9.44
CA LEU A 176 3.65 11.61 -8.66
C LEU A 176 4.01 11.68 -7.18
N ILE A 177 3.24 12.44 -6.41
CA ILE A 177 3.46 12.63 -4.97
C ILE A 177 2.15 12.33 -4.25
N VAL A 178 2.18 11.43 -3.28
CA VAL A 178 1.08 11.11 -2.38
C VAL A 178 1.51 11.45 -0.98
N THR A 179 0.84 12.42 -0.39
CA THR A 179 1.14 12.95 0.94
C THR A 179 -0.02 12.70 1.88
N PHE A 180 0.27 12.16 3.06
CA PHE A 180 -0.63 12.12 4.20
C PHE A 180 -0.08 13.00 5.31
N THR A 181 -0.92 13.87 5.85
CA THR A 181 -0.51 14.88 6.83
C THR A 181 -1.32 14.73 8.11
N ARG A 182 -0.66 14.84 9.25
CA ARG A 182 -1.34 14.93 10.55
C ARG A 182 -2.12 16.23 10.59
N PRO A 183 -3.45 16.21 10.88
CA PRO A 183 -4.22 17.43 10.98
C PRO A 183 -3.61 18.33 12.06
N ALA A 184 -3.65 19.65 11.82
CA ALA A 184 -3.29 20.59 12.87
C ALA A 184 -4.23 20.39 14.07
N PRO A 185 -3.76 20.58 15.32
CA PRO A 185 -4.65 20.63 16.47
C PRO A 185 -5.73 21.67 16.19
N GLN A 186 -7.01 21.29 16.22
CA GLN A 186 -8.08 22.26 16.11
C GLN A 186 -8.01 23.17 17.34
N ALA A 187 -7.92 24.48 17.11
CA ALA A 187 -7.98 25.47 18.18
C ALA A 187 -9.40 25.42 18.78
N GLY A 188 -9.59 24.66 19.86
CA GLY A 188 -10.90 24.47 20.47
C GLY A 188 -10.98 23.43 21.60
N ASP A 189 -10.06 22.46 21.65
CA ASP A 189 -10.06 21.42 22.71
C ASP A 189 -9.49 21.90 24.07
N SER A 190 -9.50 23.20 24.32
CA SER A 190 -9.39 23.74 25.68
C SER A 190 -10.75 23.60 26.38
N HIS A 191 -11.11 22.39 26.78
CA HIS A 191 -12.04 22.23 27.89
C HIS A 191 -11.38 22.90 29.11
N PRO A 192 -11.99 23.93 29.72
CA PRO A 192 -11.47 24.47 30.96
C PRO A 192 -11.51 23.35 32.00
N ARG A 193 -10.35 22.96 32.52
CA ARG A 193 -10.31 22.26 33.81
C ARG A 193 -10.84 23.27 34.82
N ASN A 194 -12.09 23.07 35.23
CA ASN A 194 -12.64 23.84 36.33
C ASN A 194 -11.81 23.50 37.58
N PRO A 195 -11.29 24.50 38.32
CA PRO A 195 -10.57 24.28 39.58
C PRO A 195 -11.47 23.67 40.66
#